data_AF-A0A9D4STQ8-F1
#
_entry.id   AF-A0A9D4STQ8-F1
#
_cell.length_a   1.000
_cell.length_b   1.000
_cell.length_c   1.000
_cell.angle_alpha   90.00
_cell.angle_beta   90.00
_cell.angle_gamma   90.00
#
_symmetry.space_group_name_H-M   'P 1'
#
loop_
_entity.id
_entity.type
_entity.pdbx_description
1 polymer ?
#
loop_
_entity_poly.entity_id
_entity_poly.type
_entity_poly.pdbx_seq_one_letter_code
_entity_poly.pdbx_strand_id
1 'polypeptide(L)'
;MNADRLAALSRSCFRTSLARQLLADECYDRVQLGEWTEPYLRVLAPVLASPEAGTSELWLPNIGHLSHETVSVLFSALASNKKVNRLTVAVWNEPDHRVALLCQTLRKNRSIQFLSIYLAEGNSANEILRALTVNTAITELDLRLWVAPSEQTMAAFSDMLSRNNTVTKIKVDFGHDIPRLLMEAYVQGLSGNRLILDIGSYVLCHPAIPPSLFVPVRRNRVALNRAIDFVFERREDRHCVECFELFFGRSCLITNLMEIGNMSDVEARIGVASAEIRRREKYLVITGVVRRSVACWRADVTQIDALNCDCWCAIARYLKVSDIIS
;
A
#
# COMPACT_ATOMS: atom_id res chain seq x y z
N MET A 1 15.99 -41.20 -31.23
CA MET A 1 16.04 -40.08 -30.25
C MET A 1 15.68 -38.81 -31.02
N ASN A 2 14.52 -38.21 -30.73
CA ASN A 2 13.85 -37.27 -31.65
C ASN A 2 14.56 -35.90 -31.71
N ALA A 3 14.75 -35.32 -32.89
CA ALA A 3 15.46 -34.05 -33.09
C ALA A 3 14.87 -32.89 -32.27
N ASP A 4 13.55 -32.92 -32.05
CA ASP A 4 12.84 -31.95 -31.22
C ASP A 4 13.23 -32.00 -29.74
N ARG A 5 13.59 -33.19 -29.22
CA ARG A 5 14.08 -33.33 -27.83
C ARG A 5 15.47 -32.73 -27.66
N LEU A 6 16.34 -32.86 -28.65
CA LEU A 6 17.69 -32.25 -28.62
C LEU A 6 17.62 -30.73 -28.76
N ALA A 7 16.73 -30.21 -29.60
CA ALA A 7 16.49 -28.77 -29.72
C ALA A 7 15.89 -28.18 -28.43
N ALA A 8 14.96 -28.89 -27.77
CA ALA A 8 14.38 -28.48 -26.49
C ALA A 8 15.42 -28.48 -25.35
N LEU A 9 16.30 -29.49 -25.28
CA LEU A 9 17.38 -29.56 -24.30
C LEU A 9 18.43 -28.47 -24.51
N SER A 10 18.80 -28.18 -25.76
CA SER A 10 19.73 -27.09 -26.11
C SER A 10 19.16 -25.71 -25.73
N ARG A 11 17.87 -25.46 -26.02
CA ARG A 11 17.18 -24.24 -25.59
C ARG A 11 17.07 -24.14 -24.07
N SER A 12 16.77 -25.23 -23.37
CA SER A 12 16.70 -25.26 -21.90
C SER A 12 18.05 -24.97 -21.24
N CYS A 13 19.14 -25.52 -21.78
CA CYS A 13 20.50 -25.27 -21.30
C CYS A 13 20.90 -23.79 -21.51
N PHE A 14 20.65 -23.25 -22.70
CA PHE A 14 20.88 -21.83 -23.01
C PHE A 14 20.10 -20.90 -22.08
N ARG A 15 18.81 -21.17 -21.85
CA ARG A 15 17.96 -20.38 -20.95
C ARG A 15 18.43 -20.43 -19.50
N THR A 16 18.89 -21.60 -19.03
CA THR A 16 19.45 -21.74 -17.68
C THR A 16 20.77 -20.97 -17.54
N SER A 17 21.61 -20.97 -18.59
CA SER A 17 22.84 -20.19 -18.62
C SER A 17 22.56 -18.69 -18.60
N LEU A 18 21.59 -18.22 -19.40
CA LEU A 18 21.15 -16.84 -19.41
C LEU A 18 20.58 -16.43 -18.05
N ALA A 19 19.78 -17.27 -17.40
CA ALA A 19 19.25 -17.02 -16.06
C ALA A 19 20.36 -16.82 -15.02
N ARG A 20 21.43 -17.62 -15.10
CA ARG A 20 22.59 -17.50 -14.20
C ARG A 20 23.42 -16.26 -14.52
N GLN A 21 23.52 -15.88 -15.80
CA GLN A 21 24.25 -14.69 -16.21
C GLN A 21 23.52 -13.42 -15.80
N LEU A 22 22.20 -13.35 -15.97
CA LEU A 22 21.36 -12.25 -15.45
C LEU A 22 21.44 -12.13 -13.93
N LEU A 23 21.67 -13.26 -13.23
CA LEU A 23 21.90 -13.26 -11.79
C LEU A 23 23.28 -12.68 -11.45
N ALA A 24 24.32 -13.14 -12.16
CA ALA A 24 25.69 -12.67 -11.94
C ALA A 24 25.83 -11.16 -12.24
N ASP A 25 25.09 -10.67 -13.22
CA ASP A 25 25.15 -9.27 -13.66
C ASP A 25 24.16 -8.36 -12.90
N GLU A 26 23.38 -8.89 -11.94
CA GLU A 26 22.34 -8.17 -11.19
C GLU A 26 21.26 -7.49 -12.07
N CYS A 27 21.07 -7.95 -13.31
CA CYS A 27 20.29 -7.24 -14.34
C CYS A 27 18.83 -7.72 -14.48
N TYR A 28 18.31 -8.52 -13.55
CA TYR A 28 16.95 -9.08 -13.67
C TYR A 28 15.84 -8.01 -13.67
N ASP A 29 16.09 -6.84 -13.09
CA ASP A 29 15.22 -5.68 -13.08
C ASP A 29 15.10 -4.99 -14.46
N ARG A 30 16.08 -5.20 -15.35
CA ARG A 30 16.18 -4.53 -16.66
C ARG A 30 15.71 -5.38 -17.84
N VAL A 31 15.43 -6.67 -17.61
CA VAL A 31 15.09 -7.61 -18.70
C VAL A 31 13.62 -7.98 -18.65
N GLN A 32 12.84 -7.40 -19.56
CA GLN A 32 11.50 -7.86 -19.89
C GLN A 32 11.58 -9.18 -20.68
N LEU A 33 11.58 -10.31 -19.98
CA LEU A 33 11.45 -11.61 -20.63
C LEU A 33 9.99 -11.80 -21.07
N GLY A 34 9.75 -11.88 -22.38
CA GLY A 34 8.42 -12.01 -22.96
C GLY A 34 7.63 -13.22 -22.46
N GLU A 35 8.31 -14.30 -22.05
CA GLU A 35 7.71 -15.46 -21.38
C GLU A 35 8.67 -16.05 -20.33
N TRP A 36 8.27 -16.02 -19.06
CA TRP A 36 8.96 -16.77 -18.01
C TRP A 36 8.79 -18.25 -18.26
N THR A 37 9.84 -19.05 -18.15
CA THR A 37 9.74 -20.51 -18.24
C THR A 37 10.33 -21.18 -17.02
N GLU A 38 9.93 -22.43 -16.81
CA GLU A 38 10.38 -23.29 -15.70
C GLU A 38 11.88 -23.16 -15.35
N PRO A 39 12.83 -23.22 -16.32
CA PRO A 39 14.25 -23.11 -16.00
C PRO A 39 14.65 -21.76 -15.41
N TYR A 40 14.03 -20.65 -15.85
CA TYR A 40 14.33 -19.33 -15.30
C TYR A 40 13.85 -19.21 -13.86
N LEU A 41 12.63 -19.69 -13.58
CA LEU A 41 12.02 -19.53 -12.27
C LEU A 41 12.65 -20.44 -11.20
N ARG A 42 13.16 -21.61 -11.60
CA ARG A 42 13.97 -22.46 -10.72
C ARG A 42 15.27 -21.81 -10.27
N VAL A 43 15.86 -20.94 -11.10
CA VAL A 43 17.04 -20.15 -10.74
C VAL A 43 16.65 -18.89 -9.97
N LEU A 44 15.53 -18.25 -10.34
CA LEU A 44 15.06 -17.02 -9.69
C LEU A 44 14.57 -17.24 -8.26
N ALA A 45 13.88 -18.34 -7.97
CA ALA A 45 13.28 -18.52 -6.65
C ALA A 45 14.30 -18.59 -5.49
N PRO A 46 15.44 -19.30 -5.60
CA PRO A 46 16.51 -19.24 -4.61
C PRO A 46 17.10 -17.83 -4.43
N VAL A 47 17.15 -17.04 -5.50
CA VAL A 47 17.63 -15.65 -5.47
C VAL A 47 16.64 -14.77 -4.73
N LEU A 48 15.35 -14.91 -5.01
CA LEU A 48 14.30 -14.19 -4.29
C LEU A 48 14.24 -14.61 -2.81
N ALA A 49 14.66 -15.82 -2.46
CA ALA A 49 14.78 -16.26 -1.07
C ALA A 49 16.06 -15.73 -0.39
N SER A 50 17.06 -15.26 -1.16
CA SER A 50 18.31 -14.72 -0.61
C SER A 50 18.09 -13.32 -0.01
N PRO A 51 18.63 -13.04 1.19
CA PRO A 51 18.56 -11.71 1.79
C PRO A 51 19.51 -10.70 1.12
N GLU A 52 20.57 -11.15 0.46
CA GLU A 52 21.66 -10.31 -0.03
C GLU A 52 21.60 -10.02 -1.54
N ALA A 53 20.99 -10.90 -2.33
CA ALA A 53 20.82 -10.75 -3.77
C ALA A 53 19.32 -10.68 -4.10
N GLY A 54 18.89 -9.73 -4.93
CA GLY A 54 17.48 -9.67 -5.33
C GLY A 54 17.10 -8.38 -6.03
N THR A 55 16.12 -8.46 -6.92
CA THR A 55 15.59 -7.32 -7.65
C THR A 55 14.65 -6.47 -6.80
N SER A 56 14.60 -5.17 -7.08
CA SER A 56 13.57 -4.27 -6.56
C SER A 56 12.23 -4.48 -7.28
N GLU A 57 12.28 -4.78 -8.57
CA GLU A 57 11.09 -4.97 -9.42
C GLU A 57 10.99 -6.41 -9.92
N LEU A 58 9.77 -6.93 -9.95
CA LEU A 58 9.47 -8.24 -10.53
C LEU A 58 8.20 -8.17 -11.38
N TRP A 59 8.28 -8.67 -12.60
CA TRP A 59 7.16 -8.74 -13.53
C TRP A 59 6.87 -10.19 -13.96
N LEU A 60 5.67 -10.69 -13.67
CA LEU A 60 5.18 -12.03 -13.94
C LEU A 60 3.91 -11.97 -14.83
N PRO A 61 4.03 -11.70 -16.14
CA PRO A 61 2.89 -11.47 -17.05
C PRO A 61 2.07 -12.71 -17.40
N ASN A 62 2.62 -13.92 -17.28
CA ASN A 62 1.88 -15.16 -17.47
C ASN A 62 2.56 -16.27 -16.67
N ILE A 63 1.82 -16.85 -15.72
CA ILE A 63 2.26 -17.99 -14.91
C ILE A 63 1.44 -19.26 -15.20
N GLY A 64 0.48 -19.18 -16.13
CA GLY A 64 -0.49 -20.23 -16.45
C GLY A 64 0.15 -21.56 -16.85
N HIS A 65 1.20 -21.50 -17.66
CA HIS A 65 1.91 -22.68 -18.19
C HIS A 65 2.93 -23.30 -17.22
N LEU A 66 3.17 -22.69 -16.05
CA LEU A 66 4.13 -23.19 -15.07
C LEU A 66 3.55 -24.35 -14.27
N SER A 67 4.41 -25.19 -13.71
CA SER A 67 4.03 -26.24 -12.77
C SER A 67 3.63 -25.66 -11.41
N HIS A 68 2.78 -26.38 -10.69
CA HIS A 68 2.37 -26.00 -9.33
C HIS A 68 3.58 -25.86 -8.38
N GLU A 69 4.54 -26.78 -8.47
CA GLU A 69 5.75 -26.78 -7.64
C GLU A 69 6.55 -25.47 -7.82
N THR A 70 6.79 -25.06 -9.06
CA THR A 70 7.53 -23.84 -9.37
C THR A 70 6.81 -22.58 -8.92
N VAL A 71 5.49 -22.52 -9.13
CA VAL A 71 4.66 -21.40 -8.65
C VAL A 71 4.67 -21.33 -7.12
N SER A 72 4.61 -22.48 -6.44
CA SER A 72 4.66 -22.57 -4.98
C SER A 72 5.99 -22.09 -4.42
N VAL A 73 7.12 -22.54 -4.98
CA VAL A 73 8.45 -22.12 -4.55
C VAL A 73 8.66 -20.62 -4.80
N LEU A 74 8.22 -20.11 -5.96
CA LEU A 74 8.30 -18.69 -6.30
C LEU A 74 7.53 -17.80 -5.32
N PHE A 75 6.25 -18.12 -5.07
CA PHE A 75 5.43 -17.33 -4.15
C PHE A 75 5.88 -17.46 -2.70
N SER A 76 6.37 -18.62 -2.29
CA SER A 76 6.98 -18.80 -0.97
C SER A 76 8.23 -17.92 -0.80
N ALA A 77 9.10 -17.88 -1.81
CA ALA A 77 10.27 -17.01 -1.80
C ALA A 77 9.87 -15.52 -1.73
N LEU A 78 8.89 -15.11 -2.54
CA LEU A 78 8.35 -13.75 -2.52
C LEU A 78 7.72 -13.39 -1.16
N ALA A 79 7.05 -14.31 -0.49
CA ALA A 79 6.43 -14.05 0.80
C ALA A 79 7.45 -13.67 1.89
N SER A 80 8.67 -14.21 1.81
CA SER A 80 9.79 -13.90 2.72
C SER A 80 10.74 -12.82 2.21
N ASN A 81 10.60 -12.40 0.95
CA ASN A 81 11.51 -11.45 0.32
C ASN A 81 11.41 -10.06 0.98
N LYS A 82 12.56 -9.37 1.10
CA LYS A 82 12.68 -8.05 1.73
C LYS A 82 13.09 -6.93 0.76
N LYS A 83 13.40 -7.26 -0.50
CA LYS A 83 13.96 -6.34 -1.50
C LYS A 83 12.95 -5.93 -2.57
N VAL A 84 12.15 -6.87 -3.06
CA VAL A 84 11.13 -6.62 -4.09
C VAL A 84 10.11 -5.66 -3.51
N ASN A 85 10.08 -4.45 -4.07
CA ASN A 85 9.17 -3.38 -3.69
C ASN A 85 8.13 -3.09 -4.78
N ARG A 86 8.32 -3.57 -6.02
CA ARG A 86 7.33 -3.49 -7.10
C ARG A 86 7.06 -4.86 -7.70
N LEU A 87 5.79 -5.29 -7.66
CA LEU A 87 5.34 -6.55 -8.24
C LEU A 87 4.29 -6.27 -9.30
N THR A 88 4.49 -6.82 -10.49
CA THR A 88 3.47 -6.89 -11.54
C THR A 88 3.15 -8.37 -11.78
N VAL A 89 1.89 -8.77 -11.65
CA VAL A 89 1.46 -10.17 -11.86
C VAL A 89 0.18 -10.22 -12.67
N ALA A 90 0.04 -11.20 -13.54
CA ALA A 90 -1.21 -11.42 -14.25
C ALA A 90 -1.81 -12.77 -13.85
N VAL A 91 -3.11 -12.76 -13.53
CA VAL A 91 -3.87 -13.91 -13.04
C VAL A 91 -5.01 -14.16 -14.03
N TRP A 92 -4.76 -15.09 -14.96
CA TRP A 92 -5.67 -15.42 -16.07
C TRP A 92 -6.34 -16.76 -15.82
N ASN A 93 -7.58 -16.78 -15.31
CA ASN A 93 -8.33 -18.02 -15.03
C ASN A 93 -7.46 -19.07 -14.29
N GLU A 94 -6.58 -18.60 -13.40
CA GLU A 94 -5.64 -19.46 -12.72
C GLU A 94 -6.41 -20.39 -11.76
N PRO A 95 -6.02 -21.67 -11.66
CA PRO A 95 -6.67 -22.59 -10.72
C PRO A 95 -6.53 -22.07 -9.28
N ASP A 96 -7.57 -22.31 -8.47
CA ASP A 96 -7.75 -21.73 -7.13
C ASP A 96 -6.50 -21.80 -6.23
N HIS A 97 -5.73 -22.88 -6.32
CA HIS A 97 -4.51 -23.05 -5.53
C HIS A 97 -3.43 -21.99 -5.81
N ARG A 98 -3.31 -21.48 -7.04
CA ARG A 98 -2.34 -20.42 -7.38
C ARG A 98 -2.78 -19.07 -6.87
N VAL A 99 -4.07 -18.80 -6.96
CA VAL A 99 -4.70 -17.61 -6.36
C VAL A 99 -4.48 -17.63 -4.85
N ALA A 100 -4.69 -18.77 -4.20
CA ALA A 100 -4.44 -18.94 -2.77
C ALA A 100 -2.97 -18.66 -2.38
N LEU A 101 -2.00 -19.13 -3.17
CA LEU A 101 -0.57 -18.85 -2.96
C LEU A 101 -0.24 -17.36 -3.11
N LEU A 102 -0.80 -16.70 -4.13
CA LEU A 102 -0.66 -15.25 -4.30
C LEU A 102 -1.27 -14.49 -3.12
N CYS A 103 -2.50 -14.83 -2.73
CA CYS A 103 -3.17 -14.25 -1.57
C CYS A 103 -2.36 -14.43 -0.28
N GLN A 104 -1.75 -15.60 -0.06
CA GLN A 104 -0.87 -15.86 1.08
C GLN A 104 0.38 -14.98 1.02
N THR A 105 0.98 -14.84 -0.17
CA THR A 105 2.13 -13.98 -0.41
C THR A 105 1.81 -12.54 -0.08
N LEU A 106 0.70 -12.01 -0.60
CA LEU A 106 0.24 -10.64 -0.32
C LEU A 106 -0.02 -10.44 1.17
N ARG A 107 -0.58 -11.41 1.89
CA ARG A 107 -0.81 -11.28 3.34
C ARG A 107 0.49 -11.27 4.16
N LYS A 108 1.54 -11.94 3.70
CA LYS A 108 2.81 -12.10 4.45
C LYS A 108 3.89 -11.08 4.08
N ASN A 109 4.01 -10.74 2.80
CA ASN A 109 5.08 -9.87 2.33
C ASN A 109 4.93 -8.45 2.90
N ARG A 110 6.06 -7.84 3.28
CA ARG A 110 6.12 -6.49 3.85
C ARG A 110 7.00 -5.52 3.05
N SER A 111 7.62 -5.97 1.97
CA SER A 111 8.50 -5.17 1.13
C SER A 111 7.80 -4.58 -0.09
N ILE A 112 6.79 -5.27 -0.64
CA ILE A 112 6.04 -4.85 -1.83
C ILE A 112 5.18 -3.64 -1.48
N GLN A 113 5.53 -2.50 -2.07
CA GLN A 113 4.84 -1.22 -1.91
C GLN A 113 3.99 -0.89 -3.14
N PHE A 114 4.41 -1.32 -4.32
CA PHE A 114 3.67 -1.18 -5.57
C PHE A 114 3.21 -2.56 -6.06
N LEU A 115 1.91 -2.72 -6.27
CA LEU A 115 1.32 -3.91 -6.90
C LEU A 115 0.55 -3.51 -8.15
N SER A 116 0.93 -4.07 -9.29
CA SER A 116 0.12 -4.08 -10.51
C SER A 116 -0.40 -5.49 -10.75
N ILE A 117 -1.72 -5.64 -10.87
CA ILE A 117 -2.31 -6.95 -11.09
C ILE A 117 -3.40 -6.93 -12.15
N TYR A 118 -3.29 -7.87 -13.07
CA TYR A 118 -4.29 -8.17 -14.09
C TYR A 118 -5.14 -9.31 -13.57
N LEU A 119 -6.44 -9.08 -13.45
CA LEU A 119 -7.39 -10.04 -12.89
C LEU A 119 -8.43 -10.42 -13.94
N ALA A 120 -8.62 -11.74 -14.09
CA ALA A 120 -9.89 -12.26 -14.58
C ALA A 120 -10.99 -12.06 -13.51
N GLU A 121 -12.23 -11.89 -13.95
CA GLU A 121 -13.38 -11.76 -13.05
C GLU A 121 -13.69 -13.08 -12.32
N GLY A 122 -14.44 -13.00 -11.21
CA GLY A 122 -14.95 -14.15 -10.47
C GLY A 122 -14.33 -14.31 -9.08
N ASN A 123 -14.37 -15.54 -8.56
CA ASN A 123 -13.92 -15.85 -7.19
C ASN A 123 -12.45 -15.46 -6.96
N SER A 124 -11.59 -15.62 -7.96
CA SER A 124 -10.17 -15.29 -7.87
C SER A 124 -9.95 -13.80 -7.56
N ALA A 125 -10.67 -12.91 -8.24
CA ALA A 125 -10.61 -11.47 -7.97
C ALA A 125 -11.08 -11.15 -6.54
N ASN A 126 -12.17 -11.77 -6.10
CA ASN A 126 -12.72 -11.57 -4.76
C ASN A 126 -11.74 -11.99 -3.65
N GLU A 127 -11.07 -13.12 -3.81
CA GLU A 127 -10.07 -13.59 -2.84
C GLU A 127 -8.86 -12.66 -2.75
N ILE A 128 -8.39 -12.16 -3.89
CA ILE A 128 -7.27 -11.23 -3.96
C ILE A 128 -7.66 -9.89 -3.32
N LEU A 129 -8.84 -9.35 -3.62
CA LEU A 129 -9.34 -8.13 -2.98
C LEU A 129 -9.42 -8.30 -1.46
N ARG A 130 -9.92 -9.44 -0.96
CA ARG A 130 -9.92 -9.75 0.48
C ARG A 130 -8.52 -9.87 1.08
N ALA A 131 -7.55 -10.40 0.33
CA ALA A 131 -6.15 -10.44 0.77
C ALA A 131 -5.56 -9.02 0.86
N LEU A 132 -5.90 -8.15 -0.07
CA LEU A 132 -5.51 -6.74 -0.07
C LEU A 132 -6.15 -5.96 1.06
N THR A 133 -7.38 -6.27 1.48
CA THR A 133 -8.05 -5.62 2.63
C THR A 133 -7.20 -5.63 3.90
N VAL A 134 -6.43 -6.70 4.14
CA VAL A 134 -5.58 -6.88 5.32
C VAL A 134 -4.09 -6.64 5.07
N ASN A 135 -3.71 -6.31 3.83
CA ASN A 135 -2.31 -6.02 3.52
C ASN A 135 -1.91 -4.65 4.07
N THR A 136 -0.76 -4.60 4.75
CA THR A 136 -0.25 -3.40 5.44
C THR A 136 1.04 -2.83 4.82
N ALA A 137 1.39 -3.25 3.61
CA ALA A 137 2.64 -2.86 2.96
C ALA A 137 2.44 -2.11 1.64
N ILE A 138 1.41 -2.49 0.87
CA ILE A 138 1.12 -1.92 -0.45
C ILE A 138 0.52 -0.53 -0.27
N THR A 139 1.21 0.47 -0.79
CA THR A 139 0.80 1.87 -0.79
C THR A 139 0.26 2.31 -2.14
N GLU A 140 0.69 1.66 -3.23
CA GLU A 140 0.27 1.94 -4.61
C GLU A 140 -0.29 0.69 -5.27
N LEU A 141 -1.50 0.79 -5.80
CA LEU A 141 -2.24 -0.33 -6.38
C LEU A 141 -2.72 0.00 -7.80
N ASP A 142 -2.34 -0.81 -8.79
CA ASP A 142 -2.83 -0.76 -10.17
C ASP A 142 -3.59 -2.05 -10.49
N LEU A 143 -4.92 -1.97 -10.55
CA LEU A 143 -5.80 -3.09 -10.84
C LEU A 143 -6.32 -2.98 -12.26
N ARG A 144 -6.18 -4.05 -13.04
CA ARG A 144 -6.77 -4.13 -14.39
C ARG A 144 -7.68 -5.34 -14.48
N LEU A 145 -8.95 -5.08 -14.75
CA LEU A 145 -9.96 -6.10 -14.93
C LEU A 145 -10.14 -6.35 -16.43
N TRP A 146 -10.03 -7.62 -16.83
CA TRP A 146 -10.20 -8.00 -18.23
C TRP A 146 -11.67 -8.06 -18.67
N VAL A 147 -12.58 -8.23 -17.73
CA VAL A 147 -14.03 -8.36 -17.95
C VAL A 147 -14.75 -7.41 -17.01
N ALA A 148 -15.93 -6.94 -17.42
CA ALA A 148 -16.77 -6.09 -16.60
C ALA A 148 -17.05 -6.76 -15.23
N PRO A 149 -16.81 -6.07 -14.10
CA PRO A 149 -17.00 -6.68 -12.79
C PRO A 149 -18.48 -6.88 -12.46
N SER A 150 -18.81 -8.04 -11.89
CA SER A 150 -20.09 -8.29 -11.24
C SER A 150 -20.28 -7.48 -9.97
N GLU A 151 -21.53 -7.42 -9.51
CA GLU A 151 -21.92 -6.82 -8.23
C GLU A 151 -21.09 -7.35 -7.04
N GLN A 152 -20.82 -8.66 -7.02
CA GLN A 152 -20.03 -9.28 -5.95
C GLN A 152 -18.58 -8.78 -5.94
N THR A 153 -17.96 -8.69 -7.13
CA THR A 153 -16.62 -8.13 -7.28
C THR A 153 -16.57 -6.67 -6.85
N MET A 154 -17.57 -5.87 -7.24
CA MET A 154 -17.65 -4.46 -6.82
C MET A 154 -17.90 -4.29 -5.32
N ALA A 155 -18.68 -5.17 -4.70
CA ALA A 155 -18.86 -5.18 -3.25
C ALA A 155 -17.55 -5.53 -2.52
N ALA A 156 -16.81 -6.54 -2.99
CA ALA A 156 -15.50 -6.88 -2.45
C ALA A 156 -14.49 -5.73 -2.64
N PHE A 157 -14.57 -5.03 -3.77
CA PHE A 157 -13.76 -3.85 -4.04
C PHE A 157 -14.07 -2.72 -3.07
N SER A 158 -15.35 -2.43 -2.84
CA SER A 158 -15.81 -1.43 -1.88
C SER A 158 -15.36 -1.73 -0.46
N ASP A 159 -15.45 -2.99 -0.02
CA ASP A 159 -14.95 -3.45 1.27
C ASP A 159 -13.43 -3.26 1.41
N MET A 160 -12.68 -3.67 0.38
CA MET A 160 -11.22 -3.48 0.34
C MET A 160 -10.85 -2.01 0.47
N LEU A 161 -11.47 -1.14 -0.33
CA LEU A 161 -11.21 0.30 -0.28
C LEU A 161 -11.54 0.89 1.09
N SER A 162 -12.72 0.59 1.64
CA SER A 162 -13.17 1.22 2.89
C SER A 162 -12.35 0.80 4.11
N ARG A 163 -11.78 -0.42 4.10
CA ARG A 163 -11.08 -1.00 5.25
C ARG A 163 -9.57 -0.98 5.14
N ASN A 164 -9.00 -1.01 3.93
CA ASN A 164 -7.56 -0.92 3.77
C ASN A 164 -7.07 0.47 4.18
N ASN A 165 -6.13 0.52 5.13
CA ASN A 165 -5.60 1.76 5.68
C ASN A 165 -4.12 1.99 5.32
N THR A 166 -3.66 1.41 4.21
CA THR A 166 -2.28 1.48 3.75
C THR A 166 -2.18 2.04 2.33
N VAL A 167 -3.09 1.64 1.44
CA VAL A 167 -3.14 2.13 0.05
C VAL A 167 -3.45 3.63 0.05
N THR A 168 -2.58 4.41 -0.59
CA THR A 168 -2.74 5.87 -0.78
C THR A 168 -2.96 6.25 -2.23
N LYS A 169 -2.56 5.40 -3.19
CA LYS A 169 -2.81 5.62 -4.62
C LYS A 169 -3.43 4.38 -5.24
N ILE A 170 -4.51 4.56 -5.99
CA ILE A 170 -5.16 3.47 -6.70
C ILE A 170 -5.42 3.82 -8.16
N LYS A 171 -5.13 2.88 -9.06
CA LYS A 171 -5.51 2.94 -10.48
C LYS A 171 -6.36 1.73 -10.75
N VAL A 172 -7.50 1.93 -11.41
CA VAL A 172 -8.40 0.85 -11.77
C VAL A 172 -8.76 1.00 -13.23
N ASP A 173 -8.39 0.01 -14.03
CA ASP A 173 -8.89 -0.17 -15.38
C ASP A 173 -9.96 -1.25 -15.35
N PHE A 174 -11.16 -0.90 -15.76
CA PHE A 174 -12.31 -1.79 -15.77
C PHE A 174 -12.47 -2.56 -17.08
N GLY A 175 -11.66 -2.25 -18.10
CA GLY A 175 -11.65 -2.91 -19.42
C GLY A 175 -12.92 -2.72 -20.26
N HIS A 176 -14.04 -2.32 -19.64
CA HIS A 176 -15.37 -2.25 -20.22
C HIS A 176 -16.20 -1.15 -19.56
N ASP A 177 -17.31 -0.81 -20.20
CA ASP A 177 -18.30 0.11 -19.64
C ASP A 177 -18.95 -0.50 -18.40
N ILE A 178 -18.85 0.21 -17.27
CA ILE A 178 -19.48 -0.16 -16.02
C ILE A 178 -20.80 0.60 -15.82
N PRO A 179 -21.91 -0.12 -15.53
CA PRO A 179 -23.15 0.51 -15.10
C PRO A 179 -22.94 1.47 -13.94
N ARG A 180 -23.58 2.64 -14.01
CA ARG A 180 -23.47 3.68 -12.96
C ARG A 180 -23.71 3.14 -11.54
N LEU A 181 -24.67 2.23 -11.37
CA LEU A 181 -24.99 1.61 -10.08
C LEU A 181 -23.79 0.86 -9.47
N LEU A 182 -23.00 0.17 -10.31
CA LEU A 182 -21.79 -0.52 -9.84
C LEU A 182 -20.67 0.46 -9.49
N MET A 183 -20.56 1.58 -10.21
CA MET A 183 -19.62 2.65 -9.86
C MET A 183 -19.95 3.31 -8.52
N GLU A 184 -21.21 3.34 -8.10
CA GLU A 184 -21.60 3.86 -6.78
C GLU A 184 -20.98 3.05 -5.63
N ALA A 185 -20.84 1.72 -5.78
CA ALA A 185 -20.14 0.89 -4.80
C ALA A 185 -18.65 1.26 -4.68
N TYR A 186 -18.00 1.58 -5.80
CA TYR A 186 -16.62 2.07 -5.81
C TYR A 186 -16.49 3.44 -5.10
N VAL A 187 -17.40 4.37 -5.39
CA VAL A 187 -17.45 5.68 -4.70
C VAL A 187 -17.72 5.51 -3.20
N GLN A 188 -18.59 4.59 -2.81
CA GLN A 188 -18.89 4.30 -1.41
C GLN A 188 -17.64 3.78 -0.68
N GLY A 189 -16.89 2.88 -1.31
CA GLY A 189 -15.63 2.36 -0.75
C GLY A 189 -14.61 3.47 -0.53
N LEU A 190 -14.42 4.35 -1.52
CA LEU A 190 -13.55 5.52 -1.41
C LEU A 190 -14.03 6.49 -0.33
N SER A 191 -15.34 6.68 -0.19
CA SER A 191 -15.92 7.56 0.81
C SER A 191 -15.60 7.12 2.24
N GLY A 192 -15.57 5.80 2.48
CA GLY A 192 -15.12 5.19 3.73
C GLY A 192 -13.62 5.33 3.98
N ASN A 193 -12.80 5.43 2.93
CA ASN A 193 -11.35 5.50 3.04
C ASN A 193 -10.82 6.92 3.30
N ARG A 194 -9.96 7.10 4.31
CA ARG A 194 -9.39 8.42 4.69
C ARG A 194 -7.97 8.68 4.19
N LEU A 195 -7.36 7.73 3.49
CA LEU A 195 -5.94 7.72 3.15
C LEU A 195 -5.65 7.65 1.64
N ILE A 196 -6.64 7.34 0.80
CA ILE A 196 -6.49 7.40 -0.66
C ILE A 196 -6.44 8.86 -1.09
N LEU A 197 -5.31 9.24 -1.67
CA LEU A 197 -4.95 10.59 -2.11
C LEU A 197 -4.97 10.72 -3.63
N ASP A 198 -4.85 9.61 -4.36
CA ASP A 198 -4.77 9.62 -5.82
C ASP A 198 -5.59 8.50 -6.44
N ILE A 199 -6.32 8.84 -7.50
CA ILE A 199 -7.05 7.92 -8.37
C ILE A 199 -6.52 8.06 -9.79
N GLY A 200 -5.98 6.98 -10.34
CA GLY A 200 -5.28 6.99 -11.62
C GLY A 200 -6.17 7.28 -12.84
N SER A 201 -5.50 7.60 -13.94
CA SER A 201 -6.09 8.08 -15.19
C SER A 201 -7.08 7.12 -15.85
N TYR A 202 -6.94 5.81 -15.70
CA TYR A 202 -7.87 4.84 -16.31
C TYR A 202 -9.32 5.06 -15.85
N VAL A 203 -9.50 5.39 -14.56
CA VAL A 203 -10.81 5.73 -14.01
C VAL A 203 -11.33 7.05 -14.56
N LEU A 204 -10.44 8.00 -14.89
CA LEU A 204 -10.79 9.36 -15.35
C LEU A 204 -11.30 9.42 -16.80
N CYS A 205 -11.05 8.37 -17.58
CA CYS A 205 -11.45 8.29 -18.99
C CYS A 205 -12.81 7.59 -19.19
N HIS A 206 -13.45 7.10 -18.13
CA HIS A 206 -14.70 6.36 -18.23
C HIS A 206 -15.91 7.31 -18.43
N PRO A 207 -16.80 7.08 -19.42
CA PRO A 207 -17.89 8.01 -19.75
C PRO A 207 -18.93 8.19 -18.62
N ALA A 208 -19.07 7.19 -17.74
CA ALA A 208 -20.04 7.20 -16.64
C ALA A 208 -19.47 7.63 -15.27
N ILE A 209 -18.36 8.37 -15.20
CA ILE A 209 -17.78 8.78 -13.92
C ILE A 209 -18.73 9.72 -13.18
N PRO A 210 -19.20 9.35 -11.96
CA PRO A 210 -19.97 10.26 -11.16
C PRO A 210 -19.05 11.36 -10.57
N PRO A 211 -19.44 12.65 -10.59
CA PRO A 211 -18.64 13.73 -9.99
C PRO A 211 -18.31 13.50 -8.50
N SER A 212 -19.16 12.75 -7.79
CA SER A 212 -18.96 12.34 -6.40
C SER A 212 -17.70 11.52 -6.18
N LEU A 213 -17.15 10.88 -7.22
CA LEU A 213 -15.91 10.10 -7.16
C LEU A 213 -14.72 10.92 -6.60
N PHE A 214 -14.65 12.20 -6.95
CA PHE A 214 -13.53 13.06 -6.55
C PHE A 214 -13.66 13.63 -5.14
N VAL A 215 -14.86 13.57 -4.55
CA VAL A 215 -15.14 14.18 -3.25
C VAL A 215 -14.29 13.54 -2.14
N PRO A 216 -14.23 12.19 -2.00
CA PRO A 216 -13.38 11.56 -0.99
C PRO A 216 -11.89 11.87 -1.16
N VAL A 217 -11.39 11.86 -2.40
CA VAL A 217 -9.98 12.11 -2.70
C VAL A 217 -9.59 13.55 -2.36
N ARG A 218 -10.43 14.52 -2.75
CA ARG A 218 -10.23 15.94 -2.38
C ARG A 218 -10.27 16.13 -0.87
N ARG A 219 -11.23 15.50 -0.17
CA ARG A 219 -11.33 15.54 1.29
C ARG A 219 -10.04 15.02 1.95
N ASN A 220 -9.51 13.89 1.48
CA ASN A 220 -8.30 13.29 2.03
C ASN A 220 -7.06 14.16 1.75
N ARG A 221 -6.96 14.78 0.56
CA ARG A 221 -5.90 15.75 0.25
C ARG A 221 -5.96 17.00 1.12
N VAL A 222 -7.16 17.53 1.37
CA VAL A 222 -7.34 18.67 2.29
C VAL A 222 -6.89 18.29 3.71
N ALA A 223 -7.21 17.07 4.17
CA ALA A 223 -6.72 16.58 5.46
C ALA A 223 -5.18 16.47 5.47
N LEU A 224 -4.57 15.93 4.42
CA LEU A 224 -3.11 15.86 4.32
C LEU A 224 -2.47 17.26 4.36
N ASN A 225 -3.01 18.22 3.62
CA ASN A 225 -2.51 19.59 3.64
C ASN A 225 -2.62 20.22 5.03
N ARG A 226 -3.70 19.92 5.78
CA ARG A 226 -3.85 20.37 7.17
C ARG A 226 -2.82 19.73 8.11
N ALA A 227 -2.48 18.47 7.90
CA ALA A 227 -1.39 17.81 8.62
C ALA A 227 -0.04 18.47 8.33
N ILE A 228 0.19 18.83 7.07
CA ILE A 228 1.40 19.54 6.63
C ILE A 228 1.48 20.94 7.23
N ASP A 229 0.36 21.68 7.28
CA ASP A 229 0.30 22.99 7.92
C ASP A 229 0.64 22.93 9.43
N PHE A 230 0.27 21.85 10.11
CA PHE A 230 0.66 21.60 11.50
C PHE A 230 2.17 21.38 11.64
N VAL A 231 2.76 20.57 10.76
CA VAL A 231 4.21 20.33 10.73
C VAL A 231 4.99 21.63 10.49
N PHE A 232 4.52 22.46 9.55
CA PHE A 232 5.10 23.79 9.27
C PHE A 232 4.77 24.87 10.30
N GLU A 233 4.07 24.54 11.38
CA GLU A 233 3.66 25.49 12.43
C GLU A 233 2.78 26.64 11.94
N ARG A 234 2.14 26.49 10.78
CA ARG A 234 1.24 27.51 10.22
C ARG A 234 -0.10 27.55 10.96
N ARG A 235 -0.51 26.40 11.50
CA ARG A 235 -1.78 26.20 12.21
C ARG A 235 -1.61 25.17 13.32
N GLU A 236 -2.20 25.45 14.48
CA GLU A 236 -2.18 24.57 15.66
C GLU A 236 -3.59 24.23 16.18
N ASP A 237 -4.63 24.45 15.37
CA ASP A 237 -5.98 24.09 15.77
C ASP A 237 -6.19 22.57 15.83
N ARG A 238 -7.14 22.16 16.66
CA ARG A 238 -7.50 20.75 16.89
C ARG A 238 -7.62 19.94 15.61
N HIS A 239 -8.20 20.53 14.56
CA HIS A 239 -8.48 19.79 13.35
C HIS A 239 -7.23 19.51 12.51
N CYS A 240 -6.28 20.44 12.46
CA CYS A 240 -4.95 20.21 11.88
C CYS A 240 -4.21 19.07 12.60
N VAL A 241 -4.33 19.01 13.94
CA VAL A 241 -3.70 17.98 14.76
C VAL A 241 -4.34 16.61 14.55
N GLU A 242 -5.67 16.53 14.46
CA GLU A 242 -6.38 15.29 14.11
C GLU A 242 -5.96 14.77 12.72
N CYS A 243 -5.80 15.68 11.75
CA CYS A 243 -5.31 15.32 10.43
C CYS A 243 -3.85 14.83 10.50
N PHE A 244 -3.00 15.46 11.32
CA PHE A 244 -1.64 14.99 11.56
C PHE A 244 -1.62 13.58 12.16
N GLU A 245 -2.43 13.29 13.18
CA GLU A 245 -2.54 11.96 13.77
C GLU A 245 -2.95 10.89 12.73
N LEU A 246 -3.83 11.25 11.79
CA LEU A 246 -4.26 10.35 10.71
C LEU A 246 -3.12 9.93 9.77
N PHE A 247 -2.19 10.85 9.48
CA PHE A 247 -1.07 10.61 8.56
C PHE A 247 0.27 10.32 9.27
N PHE A 248 0.31 10.40 10.60
CA PHE A 248 1.52 10.15 11.38
C PHE A 248 2.06 8.74 11.11
N GLY A 249 3.37 8.64 10.84
CA GLY A 249 4.04 7.39 10.49
C GLY A 249 3.76 6.88 9.07
N ARG A 250 3.00 7.60 8.24
CA ARG A 250 2.76 7.24 6.83
C ARG A 250 3.80 7.89 5.92
N SER A 251 4.28 7.14 4.93
CA SER A 251 5.26 7.63 3.95
C SER A 251 4.73 8.81 3.12
N CYS A 252 3.42 8.83 2.83
CA CYS A 252 2.81 9.90 2.05
C CYS A 252 2.96 11.29 2.70
N LEU A 253 2.98 11.39 4.03
CA LEU A 253 3.22 12.66 4.73
C LEU A 253 4.64 13.17 4.45
N ILE A 254 5.64 12.29 4.58
CA ILE A 254 7.04 12.63 4.32
C ILE A 254 7.24 13.06 2.88
N THR A 255 6.74 12.27 1.91
CA THR A 255 6.86 12.60 0.49
C THR A 255 6.25 13.97 0.16
N ASN A 256 5.06 14.28 0.69
CA ASN A 256 4.42 15.57 0.41
C ASN A 256 5.10 16.74 1.13
N LEU A 257 5.69 16.53 2.31
CA LEU A 257 6.51 17.56 2.98
C LEU A 257 7.75 17.89 2.16
N MET A 258 8.44 16.88 1.62
CA MET A 258 9.59 17.06 0.74
C MET A 258 9.21 17.85 -0.52
N GLU A 259 8.10 17.48 -1.17
CA GLU A 259 7.62 18.14 -2.38
C GLU A 259 7.21 19.60 -2.14
N ILE A 260 6.42 19.87 -1.10
CA ILE A 260 5.87 21.21 -0.83
C ILE A 260 6.90 22.13 -0.17
N GLY A 261 7.74 21.58 0.71
CA GLY A 261 8.74 22.33 1.46
C GLY A 261 10.08 22.45 0.77
N ASN A 262 10.29 21.75 -0.35
CA ASN A 262 11.61 21.58 -0.98
C ASN A 262 12.68 21.14 0.03
N MET A 263 12.32 20.20 0.90
CA MET A 263 13.17 19.70 1.99
C MET A 263 13.64 18.28 1.72
N SER A 264 14.76 17.89 2.34
CA SER A 264 15.27 16.53 2.33
C SER A 264 14.40 15.57 3.15
N ASP A 265 14.55 14.26 2.94
CA ASP A 265 13.87 13.22 3.74
C ASP A 265 14.20 13.35 5.24
N VAL A 266 15.45 13.69 5.56
CA VAL A 266 15.91 13.89 6.94
C VAL A 266 15.20 15.09 7.58
N GLU A 267 15.15 16.23 6.90
CA GLU A 267 14.44 17.43 7.39
C GLU A 267 12.95 17.17 7.57
N ALA A 268 12.31 16.48 6.63
CA ALA A 268 10.90 16.10 6.74
C ALA A 268 10.63 15.22 7.96
N ARG A 269 11.50 14.23 8.23
CA ARG A 269 11.39 13.37 9.42
C ARG A 269 11.60 14.14 10.72
N ILE A 270 12.56 15.06 10.75
CA ILE A 270 12.79 15.93 11.91
C ILE A 270 11.55 16.80 12.15
N GLY A 271 10.99 17.40 11.11
CA GLY A 271 9.76 18.20 11.20
C GLY A 271 8.58 17.41 11.76
N VAL A 272 8.36 16.18 11.29
CA VAL A 272 7.31 15.29 11.80
C VAL A 272 7.56 14.90 13.26
N ALA A 273 8.82 14.61 13.64
CA ALA A 273 9.16 14.28 15.03
C ALA A 273 8.92 15.46 15.98
N SER A 274 9.33 16.67 15.58
CA SER A 274 9.08 17.90 16.34
C SER A 274 7.59 18.19 16.48
N ALA A 275 6.81 18.00 15.41
CA ALA A 275 5.35 18.15 15.45
C ALA A 275 4.68 17.17 16.42
N GLU A 276 5.16 15.92 16.51
CA GLU A 276 4.63 14.93 17.46
C GLU A 276 4.96 15.27 18.92
N ILE A 277 6.16 15.80 19.19
CA ILE A 277 6.50 16.31 20.53
C ILE A 277 5.55 17.46 20.89
N ARG A 278 5.41 18.43 20.00
CA ARG A 278 4.54 19.59 20.20
C ARG A 278 3.08 19.20 20.44
N ARG A 279 2.57 18.22 19.69
CA ARG A 279 1.22 17.65 19.90
C ARG A 279 1.05 17.17 21.34
N ARG A 280 2.04 16.43 21.87
CA ARG A 280 1.98 15.87 23.23
C ARG A 280 2.07 16.94 24.30
N GLU A 281 2.98 17.89 24.15
CA GLU A 281 3.15 19.01 25.09
C GLU A 281 1.89 19.87 25.20
N LYS A 282 1.22 20.11 24.07
CA LYS A 282 0.03 20.96 24.01
C LYS A 282 -1.29 20.17 24.05
N TYR A 283 -1.28 18.86 24.29
CA TYR A 283 -2.44 17.98 24.14
C TYR A 283 -3.70 18.51 24.84
N LEU A 284 -3.59 18.88 26.13
CA LEU A 284 -4.72 19.34 26.93
C LEU A 284 -5.30 20.68 26.44
N VAL A 285 -4.44 21.54 25.88
CA VAL A 285 -4.85 22.84 25.33
C VAL A 285 -5.51 22.64 23.97
N ILE A 286 -4.90 21.84 23.10
CA ILE A 286 -5.41 21.51 21.75
C ILE A 286 -6.79 20.85 21.82
N THR A 287 -6.98 19.95 22.78
CA THR A 287 -8.26 19.26 23.02
C THR A 287 -9.29 20.12 23.74
N GLY A 288 -8.90 21.27 24.29
CA GLY A 288 -9.76 22.16 25.05
C GLY A 288 -10.10 21.68 26.46
N VAL A 289 -9.47 20.59 26.93
CA VAL A 289 -9.61 20.09 28.31
C VAL A 289 -9.14 21.15 29.31
N VAL A 290 -8.08 21.89 28.97
CA VAL A 290 -7.62 23.06 29.74
C VAL A 290 -7.50 24.28 28.83
N ARG A 291 -7.74 25.47 29.41
CA ARG A 291 -7.54 26.73 28.67
C ARG A 291 -6.08 27.12 28.53
N ARG A 292 -5.25 26.84 29.54
CA ARG A 292 -3.83 27.24 29.58
C ARG A 292 -2.96 26.19 30.25
N SER A 293 -3.28 25.82 31.49
CA SER A 293 -2.51 24.85 32.28
C SER A 293 -3.41 24.11 33.27
N VAL A 294 -2.91 22.98 33.75
CA VAL A 294 -3.49 22.27 34.90
C VAL A 294 -2.99 22.96 36.17
N ALA A 295 -3.90 23.24 37.09
CA ALA A 295 -3.58 23.76 38.41
C ALA A 295 -4.51 23.11 39.44
N CYS A 296 -3.96 22.69 40.57
CA CYS A 296 -4.73 22.09 41.64
C CYS A 296 -4.99 23.10 42.77
N TRP A 297 -6.07 22.84 43.51
CA TRP A 297 -6.32 23.53 44.77
C TRP A 297 -5.32 23.05 45.82
N ARG A 298 -4.85 23.98 46.67
CA ARG A 298 -3.82 23.71 47.69
C ARG A 298 -4.16 22.46 48.52
N ALA A 299 -3.23 21.50 48.52
CA ALA A 299 -3.27 20.31 49.36
C ALA A 299 -1.84 19.97 49.85
N ASP A 300 -1.75 19.21 50.94
CA ASP A 300 -0.47 18.80 51.55
C ASP A 300 0.18 17.58 50.85
N VAL A 301 -0.35 17.17 49.70
CA VAL A 301 0.10 16.00 48.93
C VAL A 301 0.49 16.39 47.52
N THR A 302 1.40 15.62 46.89
CA THR A 302 1.74 15.83 45.47
C THR A 302 0.51 15.59 44.60
N GLN A 303 0.16 16.60 43.80
CA GLN A 303 -1.00 16.60 42.91
C GLN A 303 -0.56 16.57 41.44
N ILE A 304 -1.54 16.43 40.54
CA ILE A 304 -1.30 16.26 39.11
C ILE A 304 -0.66 17.49 38.44
N ASP A 305 -0.82 18.68 39.01
CA ASP A 305 -0.17 19.92 38.55
C ASP A 305 1.34 19.97 38.87
N ALA A 306 1.84 19.09 39.74
CA ALA A 306 3.28 18.91 40.00
C ALA A 306 4.00 18.07 38.93
N LEU A 307 3.26 17.47 37.97
CA LEU A 307 3.86 16.72 36.88
C LEU A 307 4.63 17.65 35.93
N ASN A 308 5.89 17.32 35.65
CA ASN A 308 6.70 18.04 34.67
C ASN A 308 6.28 17.72 33.22
N CYS A 309 6.91 18.41 32.25
CA CYS A 309 6.61 18.23 30.82
C CYS A 309 6.80 16.77 30.37
N ASP A 310 7.85 16.09 30.83
CA ASP A 310 8.15 14.71 30.45
C ASP A 310 7.05 13.74 30.92
N CYS A 311 6.54 13.93 32.14
CA CYS A 311 5.42 13.17 32.67
C CYS A 311 4.14 13.39 31.85
N TRP A 312 3.85 14.64 31.46
CA TRP A 312 2.71 14.94 30.60
C TRP A 312 2.84 14.33 29.21
N CYS A 313 4.02 14.42 28.59
CA CYS A 313 4.29 13.78 27.31
C CYS A 313 4.16 12.25 27.39
N ALA A 314 4.61 11.67 28.51
CA ALA A 314 4.49 10.26 28.81
C ALA A 314 3.03 9.81 29.00
N ILE A 315 2.12 10.68 29.42
CA ILE A 315 0.69 10.39 29.46
C ILE A 315 0.08 10.57 28.06
N ALA A 316 0.36 11.70 27.40
CA ALA A 316 -0.20 12.09 26.12
C ALA A 316 0.17 11.13 24.96
N ARG A 317 1.24 10.33 25.08
CA ARG A 317 1.55 9.28 24.09
C ARG A 317 0.47 8.20 23.96
N TYR A 318 -0.37 8.03 24.99
CA TYR A 318 -1.48 7.06 24.99
C TYR A 318 -2.82 7.69 24.61
N LEU A 319 -2.83 9.00 24.32
CA LEU A 319 -4.05 9.76 24.04
C LEU A 319 -4.07 10.26 22.60
N LYS A 320 -5.24 10.17 21.98
CA LYS A 320 -5.54 10.78 20.68
C LYS A 320 -6.39 12.01 20.88
N VAL A 321 -6.26 12.98 19.98
CA VAL A 321 -7.12 14.16 19.98
C VAL A 321 -8.59 13.78 19.74
N SER A 322 -8.81 12.71 18.98
CA SER A 322 -10.13 12.14 18.74
C SER A 322 -10.79 11.45 19.94
N ASP A 323 -10.06 11.21 21.04
CA ASP A 323 -10.62 10.58 22.25
C ASP A 323 -11.51 11.53 23.06
N ILE A 324 -11.36 12.85 22.89
CA ILE A 324 -12.13 13.86 23.61
C ILE A 324 -13.38 14.22 22.81
N ILE A 325 -14.56 13.84 23.31
CA ILE A 325 -15.85 14.25 22.73
C ILE A 325 -16.14 15.67 23.20
N SER A 326 -16.20 16.62 22.26
CA SER A 326 -16.58 18.01 22.49
C SER A 326 -17.99 18.29 22.02
#